data_AF-A0A447Y368-F1
#
_entry.id   AF-A0A447Y368-F1
#
_cell.length_a   1.000
_cell.length_b   1.000
_cell.length_c   1.000
_cell.angle_alpha   90.00
_cell.angle_beta   90.00
_cell.angle_gamma   90.00
#
_symmetry.space_group_name_H-M   'P 1'
#
loop_
_entity.id
_entity.type
_entity.pdbx_description
1 polymer ?
#
loop_
_entity_poly.entity_id
_entity_poly.type
_entity_poly.pdbx_seq_one_letter_code
_entity_poly.pdbx_strand_id
1 'polypeptide(L)'
;MRLASRFGYANQIRRDRPLTHEELMHYVPSIFGEDRHTSRSKRYAYIPTITVLESLQQEGFSAILRLPDPRARPGPPGIHKTHAASAAGRRDKRRTCP
;
A
#
# COMPACT_ATOMS: atom_id res chain seq x y z
N MET A 1 15.96 8.80 17.78
CA MET A 1 14.54 8.93 17.38
C MET A 1 14.00 7.54 17.05
N ARG A 2 13.01 7.04 17.79
CA ARG A 2 12.41 5.71 17.57
C ARG A 2 11.27 5.86 16.56
N LEU A 3 11.50 5.47 15.31
CA LEU A 3 10.42 5.32 14.33
C LEU A 3 9.48 4.24 14.86
N ALA A 4 8.28 4.64 15.27
CA ALA A 4 7.28 3.70 15.75
C ALA A 4 6.86 2.81 14.58
N SER A 5 7.40 1.59 14.51
CA SER A 5 6.90 0.53 13.63
C SER A 5 5.59 0.01 14.23
N ARG A 6 4.49 0.75 14.00
CA ARG A 6 3.13 0.36 14.39
C ARG A 6 2.51 -0.66 13.42
N PHE A 7 3.33 -1.42 12.69
CA PHE A 7 2.86 -2.60 11.95
C PHE A 7 2.51 -3.77 12.88
N GLY A 8 2.77 -3.65 14.19
CA GLY A 8 2.56 -4.70 15.20
C GLY A 8 1.14 -4.83 15.75
N TYR A 9 0.20 -3.92 15.45
CA TYR A 9 -1.21 -4.21 15.75
C TYR A 9 -1.77 -5.01 14.58
N ALA A 10 -1.96 -6.31 14.80
CA ALA A 10 -2.57 -7.17 13.81
C ALA A 10 -4.00 -6.66 13.54
N ASN A 11 -4.20 -5.89 12.47
CA ASN A 11 -5.53 -5.58 11.91
C ASN A 11 -6.12 -6.83 11.22
N GLN A 12 -6.01 -8.00 11.84
CA GLN A 12 -6.57 -9.26 11.37
C GLN A 12 -7.99 -9.38 11.89
N ILE A 13 -8.89 -8.62 11.31
CA ILE A 13 -10.31 -8.71 11.62
C ILE A 13 -10.89 -9.82 10.77
N ARG A 14 -11.08 -10.99 11.36
CA ARG A 14 -11.78 -12.11 10.72
C ARG A 14 -13.23 -12.03 11.16
N ARG A 15 -14.13 -11.71 10.23
CA ARG A 15 -15.57 -11.70 10.46
C ARG A 15 -16.29 -12.35 9.29
N ASP A 16 -17.42 -12.98 9.60
CA ASP A 16 -18.30 -13.61 8.61
C ASP A 16 -19.20 -12.59 7.90
N ARG A 17 -19.05 -11.29 8.24
CA ARG A 17 -19.76 -10.16 7.63
C ARG A 17 -18.78 -9.10 7.10
N PRO A 18 -19.17 -8.32 6.08
CA PRO A 18 -18.36 -7.18 5.63
C PRO A 18 -18.19 -6.13 6.75
N LEU A 19 -17.09 -5.39 6.68
CA LEU A 19 -16.78 -4.29 7.60
C LEU A 19 -17.68 -3.09 7.28
N THR A 20 -18.20 -2.46 8.34
CA THR A 20 -18.94 -1.20 8.23
C THR A 20 -18.00 -0.04 7.92
N HIS A 21 -18.56 1.07 7.44
CA HIS A 21 -17.80 2.27 7.12
C HIS A 21 -17.00 2.80 8.33
N GLU A 22 -17.60 2.82 9.51
CA GLU A 22 -16.94 3.24 10.76
C GLU A 22 -15.77 2.33 11.14
N GLU A 23 -15.95 1.01 10.98
CA GLU A 23 -14.87 0.03 11.21
C GLU A 23 -13.73 0.23 10.22
N LEU A 24 -14.04 0.49 8.95
CA LEU A 24 -13.03 0.79 7.93
C LEU A 24 -12.23 2.06 8.28
N MET A 25 -12.87 3.11 8.78
CA MET A 25 -12.18 4.33 9.23
C MET A 25 -11.21 4.05 10.38
N HIS A 26 -11.60 3.17 11.31
CA HIS A 26 -10.77 2.81 12.45
C HIS A 26 -9.53 1.99 12.03
N TYR A 27 -9.73 0.99 11.16
CA TYR A 27 -8.68 0.01 10.85
C TYR A 27 -7.83 0.35 9.63
N VAL A 28 -8.43 1.01 8.63
CA VAL A 28 -7.77 1.30 7.35
C VAL A 28 -8.06 2.73 6.90
N PRO A 29 -7.68 3.76 7.69
CA PRO A 29 -8.02 5.16 7.38
C PRO A 29 -7.46 5.64 6.04
N SER A 30 -6.41 5.01 5.51
CA SER A 30 -5.78 5.40 4.24
C SER A 30 -6.66 5.19 3.00
N ILE A 31 -7.70 4.36 3.07
CA ILE A 31 -8.60 4.12 1.92
C ILE A 31 -9.55 5.29 1.65
N PHE A 32 -9.72 6.18 2.63
CA PHE A 32 -10.53 7.39 2.58
C PHE A 32 -9.76 8.61 2.08
N GLY A 33 -8.49 8.45 1.69
CA GLY A 33 -7.76 9.54 1.07
C GLY A 33 -8.47 10.04 -0.19
N GLU A 34 -8.58 11.35 -0.35
CA GLU A 34 -9.12 11.98 -1.56
C GLU A 34 -8.03 12.14 -2.64
N ASP A 35 -6.76 12.11 -2.22
CA ASP A 35 -5.61 12.37 -3.07
C ASP A 35 -4.66 11.18 -3.20
N ARG A 36 -3.94 11.17 -4.33
CA ARG A 36 -2.86 10.24 -4.57
C ARG A 36 -1.73 10.45 -3.56
N HIS A 37 -1.21 9.35 -3.03
CA HIS A 37 0.04 9.37 -2.27
C HIS A 37 1.18 10.07 -3.05
N THR A 38 1.92 10.94 -2.37
CA THR A 38 2.96 11.82 -2.96
C THR A 38 4.07 11.04 -3.67
N SER A 39 4.40 9.84 -3.17
CA SER A 39 5.42 8.94 -3.76
C SER A 39 5.05 8.35 -5.12
N ARG A 40 3.78 8.43 -5.53
CA ARG A 40 3.34 7.86 -6.81
C ARG A 40 3.68 8.80 -7.96
N SER A 41 3.85 8.26 -9.17
CA SER A 41 4.20 9.06 -10.36
C SER A 41 2.97 9.74 -10.98
N LYS A 42 3.18 10.81 -11.76
CA LYS A 42 2.13 11.54 -12.50
C LYS A 42 1.28 10.68 -13.44
N ARG A 43 1.79 9.52 -13.88
CA ARG A 43 1.06 8.58 -14.75
C ARG A 43 0.07 7.69 -13.99
N TYR A 44 0.13 7.69 -12.65
CA TYR A 44 -0.79 6.89 -11.84
C TYR A 44 -2.14 7.60 -11.73
N ALA A 45 -3.16 7.06 -12.39
CA ALA A 45 -4.54 7.46 -12.21
C ALA A 45 -4.99 7.03 -10.81
N TYR A 46 -5.29 8.00 -9.96
CA TYR A 46 -5.79 7.73 -8.62
C TYR A 46 -7.32 7.65 -8.65
N ILE A 47 -7.83 6.55 -8.12
CA ILE A 47 -9.24 6.38 -7.81
C ILE A 47 -9.29 6.10 -6.30
N PRO A 48 -10.06 6.86 -5.52
CA PRO A 48 -10.23 6.59 -4.10
C PRO A 48 -10.70 5.16 -3.86
N THR A 49 -10.05 4.46 -2.92
CA THR A 49 -10.34 3.04 -2.69
C THR A 49 -11.73 2.84 -2.08
N ILE A 50 -12.20 3.79 -1.27
CA ILE A 50 -13.56 3.77 -0.72
C ILE A 50 -14.63 3.75 -1.82
N THR A 51 -14.49 4.57 -2.86
CA THR A 51 -15.43 4.62 -3.99
C THR A 51 -15.55 3.27 -4.68
N VAL A 52 -14.42 2.60 -4.91
CA VAL A 52 -14.42 1.25 -5.51
C VAL A 52 -15.12 0.24 -4.60
N LEU A 53 -14.87 0.30 -3.29
CA LEU A 53 -15.49 -0.62 -2.33
C LEU A 53 -17.01 -0.42 -2.23
N GLU A 54 -17.49 0.81 -2.27
CA GLU A 54 -18.92 1.12 -2.23
C GLU A 54 -19.63 0.61 -3.49
N SER A 55 -19.07 0.85 -4.68
CA SER A 55 -19.60 0.31 -5.93
C SER A 55 -19.63 -1.22 -5.93
N LEU A 56 -18.57 -1.87 -5.43
CA LEU A 56 -18.55 -3.33 -5.31
C LEU A 56 -19.64 -3.85 -4.36
N GLN A 57 -19.87 -3.18 -3.23
CA GLN A 57 -20.92 -3.58 -2.29
C GLN A 57 -22.33 -3.43 -2.88
N GLN A 58 -22.58 -2.38 -3.66
CA GLN A 58 -23.85 -2.18 -4.36
C GLN A 58 -24.14 -3.30 -5.36
N GLU A 59 -23.10 -3.80 -6.03
CA GLU A 59 -23.16 -4.93 -6.95
C GLU A 59 -23.15 -6.30 -6.22
N GLY A 60 -23.18 -6.32 -4.89
CA GLY A 60 -23.21 -7.54 -4.08
C GLY A 60 -21.83 -8.19 -3.85
N PHE A 61 -20.74 -7.53 -4.22
CA PHE A 61 -19.38 -8.01 -3.99
C PHE A 61 -18.84 -7.54 -2.64
N SER A 62 -18.26 -8.47 -1.89
CA SER A 62 -17.59 -8.19 -0.61
C SER A 62 -16.09 -8.46 -0.71
N ALA A 63 -15.28 -7.50 -0.26
CA ALA A 63 -13.84 -7.68 -0.16
C ALA A 63 -13.50 -8.66 0.97
N ILE A 64 -12.77 -9.73 0.65
CA ILE A 64 -12.33 -10.73 1.62
C ILE A 64 -10.79 -10.72 1.75
N LEU A 65 -10.30 -10.80 2.98
CA LEU A 65 -8.86 -10.95 3.24
C LEU A 65 -8.49 -12.44 3.18
N ARG A 66 -7.69 -12.84 2.18
CA ARG A 66 -7.04 -14.16 2.17
C ARG A 66 -5.71 -14.06 2.90
N LEU A 67 -5.62 -14.71 4.06
CA LEU A 67 -4.36 -14.84 4.79
C LEU A 67 -3.45 -15.87 4.09
N PRO A 68 -2.12 -15.71 4.13
CA PRO A 68 -1.19 -16.74 3.70
C PRO A 68 -1.49 -18.04 4.44
N ASP A 69 -1.56 -19.16 3.72
CA ASP A 69 -1.67 -20.47 4.34
C ASP A 69 -0.35 -20.77 5.07
N PRO A 70 -0.35 -20.93 6.41
CA PRO A 70 0.87 -21.24 7.15
C PRO A 70 1.53 -22.55 6.70
N ARG A 71 0.79 -23.42 6.01
CA ARG A 71 1.25 -24.72 5.50
C ARG A 71 1.70 -24.66 4.05
N ALA A 72 1.52 -23.54 3.35
CA ALA A 72 2.03 -23.37 2.00
C ALA A 72 3.57 -23.36 2.04
N ARG A 73 4.20 -24.26 1.27
CA ARG A 73 5.66 -24.28 1.18
C ARG A 73 6.14 -22.99 0.50
N PRO A 74 7.18 -22.33 1.03
CA PRO A 74 7.77 -21.19 0.36
C PRO A 74 8.26 -21.63 -1.03
N GLY A 75 7.88 -20.87 -2.06
CA GLY A 75 8.41 -21.05 -3.41
C GLY A 75 9.92 -20.74 -3.46
N PRO A 76 10.63 -21.21 -4.49
CA PRO A 76 12.05 -20.90 -4.64
C PRO A 76 12.25 -19.37 -4.71
N PRO A 77 13.29 -18.82 -4.05
CA PRO A 77 13.54 -17.39 -4.08
C PRO A 77 13.76 -16.92 -5.52
N GLY A 78 12.91 -16.00 -5.97
CA GLY A 78 13.08 -15.33 -7.26
C GLY A 78 14.34 -14.47 -7.22
N ILE A 79 15.26 -14.71 -8.16
CA ILE A 79 16.40 -13.84 -8.42
C ILE A 79 15.90 -12.51 -8.98
N HIS A 80 15.49 -11.60 -8.11
CA HIS A 80 15.25 -10.20 -8.47
C HIS A 80 16.60 -9.50 -8.58
N LYS A 81 17.07 -9.28 -9.82
CA LYS A 81 18.21 -8.39 -10.07
C LYS A 81 17.77 -6.95 -9.79
N THR A 82 18.00 -6.46 -8.58
CA THR A 82 18.07 -5.02 -8.35
C THR A 82 19.28 -4.50 -9.13
N HIS A 83 19.03 -3.79 -10.23
CA HIS A 83 20.06 -2.97 -10.86
C HIS A 83 20.39 -1.84 -9.89
N ALA A 84 21.45 -2.04 -9.10
CA ALA A 84 22.14 -0.94 -8.44
C ALA A 84 22.71 -0.07 -9.57
N ALA A 85 22.07 1.06 -9.85
CA ALA A 85 22.66 2.10 -10.67
C ALA A 85 23.96 2.54 -9.96
N SER A 86 25.08 2.16 -10.55
CA SER A 86 26.41 2.58 -10.12
C SER A 86 26.47 4.11 -10.10
N ALA A 87 26.52 4.68 -8.90
CA ALA A 87 26.84 6.08 -8.70
C ALA A 87 28.36 6.27 -8.91
N ALA A 88 28.78 6.31 -10.17
CA ALA A 88 30.13 6.66 -10.55
C ALA A 88 30.11 7.92 -11.43
N GLY A 89 30.50 9.05 -10.84
CA GLY A 89 31.13 10.16 -11.55
C GLY A 89 30.21 11.22 -12.15
N ARG A 90 30.06 12.34 -11.42
CA ARG A 90 30.66 13.64 -11.81
C ARG A 90 30.30 14.70 -10.78
N ARG A 91 31.29 15.07 -9.95
CA ARG A 91 31.33 16.42 -9.37
C ARG A 91 31.49 17.39 -10.53
N ASP A 92 30.51 18.25 -10.75
CA ASP A 92 30.75 19.55 -11.37
C ASP A 92 30.22 20.62 -10.43
N LYS A 93 31.11 21.16 -9.60
CA LYS A 93 30.86 22.33 -8.76
C LYS A 93 31.04 23.59 -9.60
N ARG A 94 30.21 23.80 -10.62
CA ARG A 94 30.04 25.08 -11.30
C ARG A 94 28.64 25.20 -11.85
N ARG A 95 27.75 25.79 -11.06
CA ARG A 95 26.90 26.93 -11.47
C ARG A 95 26.00 27.37 -10.32
N THR A 96 26.40 28.51 -9.77
CA THR A 96 25.62 29.58 -9.17
C THR A 96 24.20 29.67 -9.72
N CYS A 97 23.23 29.83 -8.83
CA CYS A 97 21.95 30.48 -9.10
C CYS A 97 21.69 31.47 -7.94
N PRO A 98 21.01 32.59 -8.21
CA PRO A 98 20.99 33.80 -7.38
C PRO A 98 20.26 33.64 -6.03
#